data_AF-A0A523VJF3-F1
#
_entry.id   AF-A0A523VJF3-F1
#
_cell.length_a   1.000
_cell.length_b   1.000
_cell.length_c   1.000
_cell.angle_alpha   90.00
_cell.angle_beta   90.00
_cell.angle_gamma   90.00
#
_symmetry.space_group_name_H-M   'P 1'
#
loop_
_entity.id
_entity.type
_entity.pdbx_description
1 polymer ?
#
loop_
_entity_poly.entity_id
_entity_poly.type
_entity_poly.pdbx_seq_one_letter_code
_entity_poly.pdbx_strand_id
1 'polypeptide(L)'
;TFRTGVGMRAYPTPSGNFRITRKAVRPTWYPPKDQAWAKNEPDAVPWPGSPLGERGLYLSTPDRIIIHGTTKPWLLDRPRRAISHGCIRLKNSWVIWLYNRVPTGTPVRIR
;
A
#
# COMPACT_ATOMS: atom_id res chain seq x y z
N THR A 1 -8.70 -11.69 -9.82
CA THR A 1 -7.36 -11.06 -9.90
C THR A 1 -7.52 -9.54 -9.90
N PHE A 2 -6.52 -8.79 -9.42
CA PHE A 2 -6.59 -7.31 -9.36
C PHE A 2 -5.45 -6.69 -10.16
N ARG A 3 -5.72 -5.58 -10.85
CA ARG A 3 -4.61 -4.74 -11.33
C ARG A 3 -4.01 -4.00 -10.14
N THR A 4 -2.69 -4.01 -10.06
CA THR A 4 -1.96 -3.43 -8.93
C THR A 4 -0.89 -2.45 -9.40
N GLY A 5 -0.60 -1.48 -8.54
CA GLY A 5 0.58 -0.64 -8.61
C GLY A 5 1.61 -1.15 -7.62
N VAL A 6 2.87 -1.18 -8.03
CA VAL A 6 3.99 -1.72 -7.24
C VAL A 6 5.11 -0.69 -7.12
N GLY A 7 6.14 -1.06 -6.36
CA GLY A 7 7.34 -0.28 -6.15
C GLY A 7 8.03 0.10 -7.46
N MET A 8 8.56 1.32 -7.50
CA MET A 8 9.50 1.76 -8.53
C MET A 8 10.80 0.95 -8.44
N ARG A 9 11.61 0.95 -9.50
CA ARG A 9 12.91 0.25 -9.49
C ARG A 9 13.84 0.72 -8.36
N ALA A 10 13.81 2.01 -8.04
CA ALA A 10 14.56 2.59 -6.92
C ALA A 10 14.00 2.22 -5.53
N TYR A 11 12.75 1.76 -5.48
CA TYR A 11 12.01 1.45 -4.25
C TYR A 11 11.16 0.18 -4.48
N PRO A 12 11.80 -0.97 -4.73
CA PRO A 12 11.11 -2.16 -5.17
C PRO A 12 10.14 -2.67 -4.10
N THR A 13 9.02 -3.24 -4.53
CA THR A 13 8.21 -4.04 -3.60
C THR A 13 9.01 -5.29 -3.24
N PRO A 14 9.19 -5.62 -1.95
CA PRO A 14 10.01 -6.74 -1.54
C PRO A 14 9.36 -8.07 -1.94
N SER A 15 10.16 -8.96 -2.52
CA SER A 15 9.75 -10.34 -2.79
C SER A 15 9.95 -11.20 -1.53
N GLY A 16 9.10 -12.21 -1.36
CA GLY A 16 9.18 -13.11 -0.22
C GLY A 16 7.82 -13.57 0.31
N ASN A 17 7.86 -14.24 1.46
CA ASN A 17 6.68 -14.71 2.18
C ASN A 17 6.46 -13.83 3.41
N PHE A 18 5.26 -13.25 3.49
CA PHE A 18 4.82 -12.35 4.54
C PHE A 18 3.44 -12.79 5.04
N ARG A 19 2.88 -12.02 5.97
CA ARG A 19 1.48 -12.16 6.40
C ARG A 19 0.87 -10.80 6.67
N ILE A 20 -0.46 -10.74 6.67
CA ILE A 20 -1.18 -9.53 7.11
C ILE A 20 -1.07 -9.43 8.63
N THR A 21 -0.50 -8.35 9.14
CA THR A 21 -0.31 -8.11 10.58
C THR A 21 -1.38 -7.19 11.16
N ARG A 22 -1.89 -6.26 10.34
CA ARG A 22 -2.89 -5.28 10.76
C ARG A 22 -3.77 -4.88 9.59
N LYS A 23 -4.97 -4.42 9.92
CA LYS A 23 -5.96 -3.90 8.98
C LYS A 23 -6.50 -2.57 9.49
N ALA A 24 -6.71 -1.61 8.59
CA ALA A 24 -7.30 -0.31 8.93
C ALA A 24 -8.33 0.17 7.89
N VAL A 25 -9.38 0.80 8.39
CA VAL A 25 -10.37 1.56 7.62
C VAL A 25 -9.92 3.02 7.58
N ARG A 26 -9.96 3.66 6.40
CA ARG A 26 -9.58 5.06 6.18
C ARG A 26 -8.27 5.44 6.90
N PRO A 27 -7.17 4.71 6.62
CA PRO A 27 -5.95 4.83 7.39
C PRO A 27 -5.28 6.20 7.22
N THR A 28 -4.81 6.76 8.33
CA THR A 28 -3.81 7.83 8.33
C THR A 28 -2.51 7.32 7.71
N TRP A 29 -1.94 8.11 6.80
CA TRP A 29 -0.61 7.84 6.24
C TRP A 29 0.46 8.49 7.12
N TYR A 30 1.45 7.71 7.50
CA TYR A 30 2.64 8.16 8.22
C TYR A 30 3.83 8.01 7.26
N PRO A 31 4.37 9.10 6.73
CA PRO A 31 5.51 9.06 5.83
C PRO A 31 6.74 8.44 6.54
N PRO A 32 7.54 7.62 5.84
CA PRO A 32 8.74 7.02 6.43
C PRO A 32 9.85 8.07 6.53
N LYS A 33 9.96 8.73 7.69
CA LYS A 33 10.88 9.86 7.90
C LYS A 33 12.37 9.51 7.75
N ASP A 34 12.70 8.23 7.82
CA ASP A 34 14.02 7.68 7.52
C ASP A 34 14.38 7.71 6.03
N GLN A 35 13.41 7.97 5.15
CA GLN A 35 13.59 7.99 3.70
C GLN A 35 13.76 9.41 3.17
N ALA A 36 14.81 9.65 2.38
CA ALA A 36 15.13 10.98 1.84
C ALA A 36 13.97 11.61 1.04
N TRP A 37 13.21 10.80 0.30
CA TRP A 37 12.07 11.29 -0.49
C TRP A 37 10.89 11.80 0.37
N ALA A 38 10.80 11.36 1.62
CA ALA A 38 9.72 11.70 2.55
C ALA A 38 10.12 12.78 3.57
N LYS A 39 11.34 13.33 3.48
CA LYS A 39 11.89 14.28 4.47
C LYS A 39 11.00 15.52 4.69
N ASN A 40 10.38 16.02 3.63
CA ASN A 40 9.54 17.22 3.65
C ASN A 40 8.04 16.92 3.74
N GLU A 41 7.66 15.65 3.84
CA GLU A 41 6.26 15.27 4.03
C GLU A 41 5.83 15.60 5.47
N PRO A 42 4.54 15.87 5.73
CA PRO A 42 4.02 16.09 7.10
C PRO A 42 4.19 14.83 7.97
N ASP A 43 4.05 14.96 9.28
CA ASP A 43 4.20 13.80 10.19
C ASP A 43 3.08 12.77 10.04
N ALA A 44 1.89 13.25 9.68
CA ALA A 44 0.74 12.41 9.40
C ALA A 44 -0.18 13.09 8.39
N VAL A 45 -0.77 12.30 7.50
CA VAL A 45 -1.84 12.72 6.59
C VAL A 45 -3.08 11.89 6.88
N PRO A 46 -4.07 12.41 7.63
CA PRO A 46 -5.30 11.69 7.92
C PRO A 46 -6.19 11.57 6.67
N TRP A 47 -7.13 10.61 6.69
CA TRP A 47 -8.22 10.59 5.71
C TRP A 47 -9.10 11.85 5.91
N PRO A 48 -9.59 12.51 4.83
CA PRO A 48 -9.59 12.09 3.42
C PRO A 48 -8.33 12.45 2.61
N GLY A 49 -7.37 13.18 3.18
CA GLY A 49 -6.13 13.54 2.49
C GLY A 49 -5.14 12.39 2.28
N SER A 50 -5.28 11.31 3.05
CA SER A 50 -4.38 10.16 3.04
C SER A 50 -4.26 9.51 1.63
N PRO A 51 -3.03 9.32 1.10
CA PRO A 51 -2.82 8.62 -0.17
C PRO A 51 -3.12 7.11 -0.08
N LEU A 52 -3.35 6.59 1.13
CA LEU A 52 -3.65 5.17 1.35
C LEU A 52 -5.07 4.77 0.93
N GLY A 53 -5.93 5.74 0.63
CA GLY A 53 -7.30 5.49 0.18
C GLY A 53 -8.20 4.91 1.28
N GLU A 54 -9.13 4.03 0.90
CA GLU A 54 -10.20 3.60 1.79
C GLU A 54 -9.81 2.50 2.79
N ARG A 55 -8.83 1.65 2.46
CA ARG A 55 -8.40 0.53 3.33
C ARG A 55 -6.90 0.32 3.22
N GLY A 56 -6.30 -0.17 4.31
CA GLY A 56 -4.92 -0.63 4.35
C GLY A 56 -4.80 -1.99 5.03
N LEU A 57 -4.03 -2.89 4.44
CA LEU A 57 -3.63 -4.18 4.99
C LEU A 57 -2.09 -4.16 5.13
N TYR A 58 -1.60 -4.19 6.35
CA TYR A 58 -0.19 -4.03 6.68
C TYR A 58 0.49 -5.40 6.66
N LEU A 59 1.67 -5.48 6.05
CA LEU A 59 2.41 -6.73 5.89
C LEU A 59 3.51 -6.86 6.93
N SER A 60 3.91 -8.10 7.23
CA SER A 60 5.06 -8.42 8.08
C SER A 60 6.40 -8.19 7.38
N THR A 61 6.59 -7.02 6.78
CA THR A 61 7.81 -6.62 6.07
C THR A 61 8.63 -5.66 6.94
N PRO A 62 9.97 -5.67 6.84
CA PRO A 62 10.80 -4.66 7.50
C PRO A 62 10.46 -3.24 7.02
N ASP A 63 10.17 -3.08 5.73
CA ASP A 63 9.95 -1.76 5.09
C ASP A 63 8.51 -1.23 5.20
N ARG A 64 7.74 -1.69 6.19
CA ARG A 64 6.37 -1.22 6.49
C ARG A 64 5.43 -1.20 5.27
N ILE A 65 5.52 -2.22 4.41
CA ILE A 65 4.73 -2.35 3.19
C ILE A 65 3.26 -2.57 3.52
N ILE A 66 2.40 -1.87 2.78
CA ILE A 66 0.95 -1.92 2.91
C ILE A 66 0.34 -2.30 1.55
N ILE A 67 -0.63 -3.20 1.55
CA ILE A 67 -1.60 -3.34 0.47
C ILE A 67 -2.73 -2.35 0.74
N HIS A 68 -2.84 -1.30 -0.06
CA HIS A 68 -3.75 -0.19 0.23
C HIS A 68 -4.52 0.30 -0.99
N GLY A 69 -5.53 1.12 -0.76
CA GLY A 69 -6.30 1.81 -1.80
C GLY A 69 -5.49 2.88 -2.52
N THR A 70 -6.12 3.73 -3.31
CA THR A 70 -5.44 4.90 -3.88
C THR A 70 -6.47 5.98 -4.20
N THR A 71 -6.07 7.23 -4.00
CA THR A 71 -6.82 8.40 -4.46
C THR A 71 -6.60 8.69 -5.95
N LYS A 72 -5.61 8.03 -6.56
CA LYS A 72 -5.23 8.20 -7.98
C LYS A 72 -5.43 6.89 -8.76
N PRO A 73 -6.67 6.38 -8.91
CA PRO A 73 -6.93 5.06 -9.50
C PRO A 73 -6.51 4.96 -10.98
N TRP A 74 -6.53 6.07 -11.72
CA TRP A 74 -6.10 6.12 -13.13
C TRP A 74 -4.64 5.71 -13.34
N LEU A 75 -3.78 5.83 -12.31
CA LEU A 75 -2.39 5.36 -12.38
C LEU A 75 -2.30 3.83 -12.53
N LEU A 76 -3.31 3.09 -12.07
CA LEU A 76 -3.37 1.63 -12.17
C LEU A 76 -3.80 1.13 -13.54
N ASP A 77 -4.35 2.02 -14.37
CA ASP A 77 -4.81 1.68 -15.72
C ASP A 77 -3.70 1.89 -16.78
N ARG A 78 -2.57 2.50 -16.40
CA ARG A 78 -1.42 2.74 -17.28
C ARG A 78 -0.63 1.45 -17.61
N PRO A 79 0.12 1.41 -18.72
CA PRO A 79 0.99 0.29 -19.07
C PRO A 79 2.07 0.02 -18.01
N ARG A 80 2.76 1.08 -17.54
CA ARG A 80 3.76 1.00 -16.47
C ARG A 80 3.11 1.32 -15.12
N ARG A 81 3.21 0.38 -14.17
CA ARG A 81 2.57 0.46 -12.84
C ARG A 81 3.56 0.38 -11.67
N ALA A 82 4.84 0.59 -11.94
CA ALA A 82 5.86 0.82 -10.93
C ALA A 82 5.77 2.30 -10.49
N ILE A 83 4.95 2.59 -9.48
CA ILE A 83 4.47 3.94 -9.13
C ILE A 83 4.52 4.26 -7.63
N SER A 84 5.00 3.32 -6.81
CA SER A 84 5.06 3.49 -5.35
C SER A 84 6.50 3.41 -4.83
N HIS A 85 6.66 3.77 -3.56
CA HIS A 85 7.89 3.56 -2.80
C HIS A 85 7.87 2.21 -2.07
N GLY A 86 7.51 1.14 -2.78
CA GLY A 86 7.46 -0.24 -2.27
C GLY A 86 6.05 -0.78 -1.98
N CYS A 87 5.12 0.06 -1.52
CA CYS A 87 3.73 -0.36 -1.21
C CYS A 87 2.95 -0.90 -2.42
N ILE A 88 1.93 -1.73 -2.17
CA ILE A 88 1.07 -2.31 -3.21
C ILE A 88 -0.25 -1.52 -3.26
N ARG A 89 -0.53 -0.89 -4.41
CA ARG A 89 -1.70 -0.03 -4.62
C ARG A 89 -2.81 -0.75 -5.36
N LEU A 90 -4.04 -0.60 -4.88
CA LEU A 90 -5.28 -1.12 -5.47
C LEU A 90 -6.31 0.00 -5.65
N LYS A 91 -7.27 -0.19 -6.57
CA LYS A 91 -8.48 0.64 -6.60
C LYS A 91 -9.24 0.50 -5.28
N ASN A 92 -9.91 1.56 -4.82
CA ASN A 92 -10.61 1.55 -3.53
C ASN A 92 -11.65 0.43 -3.44
N SER A 93 -12.43 0.18 -4.50
CA SER A 93 -13.39 -0.93 -4.54
C SER A 93 -12.74 -2.31 -4.34
N TRP A 94 -11.56 -2.52 -4.93
CA TRP A 94 -10.83 -3.78 -4.82
C TRP A 94 -10.18 -3.97 -3.45
N VAL A 95 -9.57 -2.94 -2.88
CA VAL A 95 -9.00 -3.07 -1.53
C VAL A 95 -10.11 -3.25 -0.49
N ILE A 96 -11.29 -2.66 -0.67
CA ILE A 96 -12.45 -2.91 0.19
C ILE A 96 -12.89 -4.36 0.09
N TRP A 97 -13.03 -4.88 -1.14
CA TRP A 97 -13.37 -6.28 -1.37
C TRP A 97 -12.37 -7.23 -0.69
N LEU A 98 -11.08 -6.97 -0.86
CA LEU A 98 -9.99 -7.76 -0.29
C LEU A 98 -9.99 -7.68 1.24
N TYR A 99 -10.10 -6.47 1.78
CA TYR A 99 -10.17 -6.21 3.21
C TYR A 99 -11.29 -7.01 3.88
N ASN A 100 -12.47 -7.10 3.27
CA ASN A 100 -13.61 -7.79 3.87
C ASN A 100 -13.47 -9.33 3.84
N ARG A 101 -12.53 -9.88 3.05
CA ARG A 101 -12.38 -11.33 2.84
C ARG A 101 -11.11 -11.91 3.43
N VAL A 102 -10.13 -11.07 3.70
CA VAL A 102 -8.82 -11.53 4.17
C VAL A 102 -8.62 -11.15 5.64
N PRO A 103 -8.57 -12.12 6.56
CA PRO A 103 -8.29 -11.85 7.97
C PRO A 103 -6.83 -11.48 8.22
N THR A 104 -6.57 -10.93 9.42
CA THR A 104 -5.20 -10.82 9.94
C THR A 104 -4.61 -12.23 10.10
N GLY A 105 -3.31 -12.37 9.86
CA GLY A 105 -2.59 -13.65 9.87
C GLY A 105 -2.54 -14.34 8.51
N THR A 106 -3.34 -13.93 7.53
CA THR A 106 -3.31 -14.55 6.19
C THR A 106 -1.93 -14.43 5.55
N PRO A 107 -1.35 -15.54 5.05
CA PRO A 107 -0.10 -15.54 4.30
C PRO A 107 -0.19 -14.71 3.02
N VAL A 108 0.86 -13.97 2.71
CA VAL A 108 1.02 -13.17 1.50
C VAL A 108 2.35 -13.53 0.86
N ARG A 109 2.32 -14.02 -0.37
CA ARG A 109 3.54 -14.28 -1.16
C ARG A 109 3.68 -13.23 -2.24
N ILE A 110 4.81 -12.52 -2.24
CA ILE A 110 5.18 -11.56 -3.29
C ILE A 110 6.28 -12.18 -4.13
N ARG A 111 6.11 -12.15 -5.45
CA ARG A 111 7.01 -12.73 -6.45
C ARG A 111 7.12 -11.82 -7.66
#